data_AF-A0A518XG43-F1
#
_entry.id   AF-A0A518XG43-F1
#
_cell.length_a   1.000
_cell.length_b   1.000
_cell.length_c   1.000
_cell.angle_alpha   90.00
_cell.angle_beta   90.00
_cell.angle_gamma   90.00
#
_symmetry.space_group_name_H-M   'P 1'
#
loop_
_entity.id
_entity.type
_entity.pdbx_description
1 polymer ?
#
loop_
_entity_poly.entity_id
_entity_poly.type
_entity_poly.pdbx_seq_one_letter_code
_entity_poly.pdbx_strand_id
1 'polypeptide(L)'
;MKPTSSLQHTFCRRLKQARLAKGLSQKALGIAAGIEEFSASARINRYELGVHKPDLLTLQLLAQVLDVPAAYFLAEDDQLAAMILAFPRPAV
;
A
#
# COMPACT_ATOMS: atom_id res chain seq x y z
N MET A 1 0.00 19.62 -14.36
CA MET A 1 -0.10 18.41 -13.51
C MET A 1 -0.20 17.22 -14.46
N LYS A 2 0.70 16.23 -14.42
CA LYS A 2 0.58 15.06 -15.31
C LYS A 2 -0.73 14.33 -14.99
N PRO A 3 -1.47 13.78 -15.96
CA PRO A 3 -2.67 13.01 -15.69
C PRO A 3 -2.27 11.77 -14.89
N THR A 4 -2.50 11.81 -13.59
CA THR A 4 -2.32 10.65 -12.71
C THR A 4 -3.46 9.69 -13.05
N SER A 5 -3.13 8.48 -13.48
CA SER A 5 -4.14 7.43 -13.68
C SER A 5 -4.98 7.29 -12.42
N SER A 6 -6.31 7.16 -12.56
CA SER A 6 -7.25 6.94 -11.44
C SER A 6 -6.72 5.86 -10.48
N LEU A 7 -6.18 4.76 -11.02
CA LEU A 7 -5.62 3.64 -10.26
C LEU A 7 -4.40 4.02 -9.41
N GLN A 8 -3.56 4.93 -9.89
CA GLN A 8 -2.41 5.39 -9.11
C GLN A 8 -2.88 6.20 -7.90
N HIS A 9 -3.89 7.07 -8.08
CA HIS A 9 -4.47 7.81 -6.96
C HIS A 9 -5.13 6.87 -5.94
N THR A 10 -5.85 5.85 -6.42
CA THR A 10 -6.41 4.77 -5.58
C THR A 10 -5.34 4.06 -4.77
N PHE A 11 -4.24 3.65 -5.41
CA PHE A 11 -3.09 3.03 -4.75
C PHE A 11 -2.53 3.91 -3.62
N CYS A 12 -2.28 5.19 -3.91
CA CYS A 12 -1.72 6.14 -2.95
C CYS A 12 -2.58 6.25 -1.69
N ARG A 13 -3.90 6.40 -1.89
CA ARG A 13 -4.89 6.50 -0.81
C ARG A 13 -4.96 5.21 0.00
N ARG A 14 -5.06 4.05 -0.66
CA ARG A 14 -5.19 2.74 -0.02
C ARG A 14 -3.95 2.35 0.77
N LEU A 15 -2.75 2.62 0.24
CA LEU A 15 -1.49 2.40 0.95
C LEU A 15 -1.47 3.17 2.27
N LYS A 16 -1.80 4.47 2.24
CA LYS A 16 -1.84 5.31 3.44
C LYS A 16 -2.89 4.82 4.44
N GLN A 17 -4.08 4.46 3.98
CA GLN A 17 -5.14 3.93 4.83
C GLN A 17 -4.72 2.64 5.54
N ALA A 18 -4.23 1.64 4.80
CA ALA A 18 -3.78 0.38 5.39
C ALA A 18 -2.61 0.59 6.36
N ARG A 19 -1.66 1.46 6.03
CA ARG A 19 -0.55 1.82 6.93
C ARG A 19 -1.03 2.40 8.25
N LEU A 20 -1.94 3.36 8.20
CA LEU A 20 -2.49 4.00 9.39
C LEU A 20 -3.34 3.02 10.21
N ALA A 21 -4.13 2.16 9.56
CA ALA A 21 -4.90 1.11 10.22
C ALA A 21 -4.01 0.08 10.94
N LYS A 22 -2.83 -0.22 10.39
CA LYS A 22 -1.80 -1.07 11.03
C LYS A 22 -0.98 -0.34 12.10
N GLY A 23 -1.17 0.97 12.28
CA GLY A 23 -0.44 1.78 13.26
C GLY A 23 1.03 2.04 12.92
N LEU A 24 1.43 1.90 11.65
CA LEU A 24 2.84 2.01 11.24
C LEU A 24 3.20 3.44 10.81
N SER A 25 4.40 3.90 11.18
CA SER A 25 5.02 5.06 10.54
C SER A 25 5.48 4.71 9.11
N GLN A 26 5.70 5.71 8.27
CA GLN A 26 6.26 5.49 6.92
C GLN A 26 7.63 4.78 6.99
N LYS A 27 8.48 5.17 7.95
CA LYS A 27 9.77 4.52 8.19
C LYS A 27 9.59 3.05 8.59
N ALA A 28 8.70 2.77 9.55
CA ALA A 28 8.47 1.42 10.05
C ALA A 28 7.92 0.48 8.96
N LEU A 29 6.95 0.95 8.16
CA LEU A 29 6.45 0.20 7.00
C LEU A 29 7.58 -0.08 6.00
N GLY A 30 8.38 0.93 5.66
CA GLY A 30 9.44 0.76 4.68
C GLY A 30 10.47 -0.28 5.11
N ILE A 31 10.94 -0.21 6.36
CA ILE A 31 11.90 -1.18 6.91
C ILE A 31 11.30 -2.59 6.91
N ALA A 32 10.06 -2.73 7.39
CA ALA A 32 9.39 -4.04 7.43
C ALA A 32 9.17 -4.64 6.03
N ALA A 33 9.02 -3.79 5.00
CA ALA A 33 8.92 -4.21 3.60
C ALA A 33 10.28 -4.39 2.91
N GLY A 34 11.39 -4.41 3.67
CA GLY A 34 12.74 -4.66 3.14
C GLY A 34 13.41 -3.44 2.48
N ILE A 35 12.91 -2.23 2.72
CA ILE A 35 13.55 -1.00 2.25
C ILE A 35 14.63 -0.57 3.24
N GLU A 36 15.84 -0.31 2.73
CA GLU A 36 16.96 0.26 3.48
C GLU A 36 16.55 1.43 4.39
N GLU A 37 16.95 1.37 5.66
CA GLU A 37 16.45 2.22 6.75
C GLU A 37 16.55 3.72 6.43
N PHE A 38 17.69 4.17 5.90
CA PHE A 38 17.93 5.58 5.56
C PHE A 38 17.01 6.09 4.46
N SER A 39 16.46 5.20 3.62
CA SER A 39 15.56 5.55 2.51
C SER A 39 14.09 5.19 2.75
N ALA A 40 13.79 4.42 3.80
CA ALA A 40 12.47 3.84 4.07
C ALA A 40 11.36 4.89 4.13
N SER A 41 11.49 5.89 5.00
CA SER A 41 10.48 6.94 5.18
C SER A 41 10.21 7.71 3.88
N ALA A 42 11.28 8.17 3.21
CA ALA A 42 11.18 8.94 1.99
C ALA A 42 10.56 8.12 0.84
N ARG A 43 10.88 6.83 0.73
CA ARG A 43 10.35 5.95 -0.32
C ARG A 43 8.84 5.71 -0.15
N ILE A 44 8.40 5.36 1.07
CA ILE A 44 6.97 5.21 1.36
C ILE A 44 6.21 6.53 1.16
N ASN A 45 6.78 7.66 1.60
CA ASN A 45 6.16 8.96 1.37
C ASN A 45 5.96 9.27 -0.12
N ARG A 46 6.95 8.96 -0.97
CA ARG A 46 6.83 9.15 -2.42
C ARG A 46 5.79 8.22 -3.05
N TYR A 47 5.56 7.03 -2.50
CA TYR A 47 4.46 6.15 -2.90
C TYR A 47 3.10 6.73 -2.49
N GLU A 48 2.95 7.21 -1.26
CA GLU A 48 1.70 7.81 -0.78
C GLU A 48 1.34 9.13 -1.47
N LEU A 49 2.34 9.86 -1.96
CA LEU A 49 2.14 11.09 -2.74
C LEU A 49 2.01 10.83 -4.26
N GLY A 50 2.19 9.59 -4.71
CA GLY A 50 2.15 9.24 -6.13
C GLY A 50 3.32 9.80 -6.95
N VAL A 51 4.43 10.17 -6.31
CA VAL A 51 5.66 10.59 -7.00
C VAL A 51 6.34 9.39 -7.66
N HIS A 52 6.31 8.24 -6.99
CA HIS A 52 6.80 6.97 -7.53
C HIS A 52 5.75 5.87 -7.42
N LYS A 53 5.93 4.81 -8.20
CA LYS A 53 5.15 3.58 -8.12
C LYS A 53 6.04 2.47 -7.60
N PRO A 54 5.57 1.61 -6.68
CA PRO A 54 6.29 0.38 -6.39
C PRO A 54 6.25 -0.54 -7.62
N ASP A 55 7.24 -1.42 -7.73
CA ASP A 55 7.12 -2.60 -8.58
C ASP A 55 6.21 -3.65 -7.92
N LEU A 56 5.92 -4.74 -8.65
CA LEU A 56 5.02 -5.79 -8.15
C LEU A 56 5.56 -6.49 -6.90
N LEU A 57 6.88 -6.69 -6.81
CA LEU A 57 7.51 -7.31 -5.65
C LEU A 57 7.33 -6.44 -4.40
N THR A 58 7.66 -5.15 -4.50
CA THR A 58 7.49 -4.18 -3.42
C THR A 58 6.01 -4.07 -3.03
N LEU A 59 5.11 -4.05 -4.01
CA LEU A 59 3.66 -4.04 -3.75
C LEU A 59 3.21 -5.26 -2.95
N GLN A 60 3.72 -6.45 -3.27
CA GLN A 60 3.43 -7.67 -2.54
C GLN A 60 3.99 -7.67 -1.12
N LEU A 61 5.22 -7.17 -0.92
CA LEU A 61 5.83 -7.04 0.41
C LEU A 61 5.06 -6.04 1.28
N LEU A 62 4.64 -4.91 0.73
CA LEU A 62 3.80 -3.93 1.42
C LEU A 62 2.46 -4.58 1.84
N ALA A 63 1.83 -5.35 0.96
CA ALA A 63 0.58 -6.06 1.26
C ALA A 63 0.74 -7.04 2.43
N GLN A 64 1.84 -7.81 2.44
CA GLN A 64 2.15 -8.77 3.51
C GLN A 64 2.37 -8.07 4.86
N VAL A 65 3.18 -7.01 4.91
CA VAL A 65 3.44 -6.25 6.15
C VAL A 65 2.17 -5.62 6.70
N LEU A 66 1.33 -5.09 5.80
CA LEU A 66 0.07 -4.44 6.15
C LEU A 66 -1.06 -5.43 6.43
N ASP A 67 -0.82 -6.73 6.17
CA ASP A 67 -1.78 -7.82 6.39
C ASP A 67 -3.08 -7.63 5.60
N VAL A 68 -2.95 -7.16 4.36
CA VAL A 68 -4.05 -6.95 3.42
C VAL A 68 -3.79 -7.70 2.11
N PRO A 69 -4.82 -8.17 1.38
CA PRO A 69 -4.63 -8.67 0.03
C PRO A 69 -4.06 -7.58 -0.89
N ALA A 70 -3.13 -7.91 -1.79
CA ALA A 70 -2.53 -6.93 -2.71
C ALA A 70 -3.57 -6.19 -3.57
N ALA A 71 -4.69 -6.86 -3.90
CA ALA A 71 -5.83 -6.27 -4.61
C ALA A 71 -6.46 -5.07 -3.88
N TYR A 72 -6.34 -5.01 -2.55
CA TYR A 72 -6.84 -3.88 -1.74
C TYR A 72 -6.29 -2.54 -2.22
N PHE A 73 -5.04 -2.50 -2.69
CA PHE A 73 -4.45 -1.26 -3.17
C PHE A 73 -5.11 -0.70 -4.44
N LEU A 74 -5.88 -1.49 -5.16
CA LEU A 74 -6.57 -1.07 -6.38
C LEU A 74 -8.10 -0.95 -6.19
N ALA A 75 -8.58 -1.05 -4.95
CA ALA A 75 -10.00 -0.90 -4.64
C ALA A 75 -10.46 0.57 -4.77
N GLU A 76 -11.15 0.89 -5.87
CA GLU A 76 -11.52 2.27 -6.23
C GLU A 76 -12.46 2.96 -5.24
N ASP A 77 -13.34 2.20 -4.58
CA ASP A 77 -14.26 2.68 -3.56
C ASP A 77 -14.16 1.86 -2.26
N ASP A 78 -14.73 2.41 -1.19
CA ASP A 78 -14.61 1.83 0.16
C ASP A 78 -15.44 0.55 0.32
N GLN A 79 -16.50 0.38 -0.47
CA GLN A 79 -17.32 -0.84 -0.44
C GLN A 79 -16.53 -2.02 -1.01
N LEU A 80 -15.89 -1.86 -2.17
CA LEU A 80 -15.01 -2.85 -2.75
C LEU A 80 -13.82 -3.16 -1.83
N ALA A 81 -13.23 -2.13 -1.22
CA ALA A 81 -12.13 -2.31 -0.29
C ALA A 81 -12.54 -3.16 0.93
N ALA A 82 -13.71 -2.89 1.50
CA ALA A 82 -14.27 -3.66 2.60
C ALA A 82 -14.56 -5.12 2.19
N MET A 83 -15.12 -5.33 0.99
CA MET A 83 -15.36 -6.68 0.45
C MET A 83 -14.06 -7.48 0.29
N ILE A 84 -13.00 -6.86 -0.22
CA ILE A 84 -11.69 -7.50 -0.37
C ILE A 84 -11.10 -7.89 0.99
N LEU A 85 -11.20 -7.01 1.99
CA LEU A 85 -10.69 -7.29 3.34
C LEU A 85 -11.51 -8.38 4.05
N ALA A 86 -12.82 -8.42 3.82
CA ALA A 86 -13.71 -9.43 4.39
C ALA A 86 -13.60 -10.78 3.68
N PHE A 87 -12.98 -10.84 2.50
CA PHE A 87 -12.88 -12.08 1.74
C PHE A 87 -11.97 -13.06 2.50
N PRO A 88 -12.47 -14.25 2.85
CA PRO A 88 -11.69 -15.22 3.61
C PRO A 88 -10.45 -15.61 2.83
N ARG A 89 -9.27 -15.49 3.46
CA ARG A 89 -8.07 -16.11 2.91
C ARG A 89 -8.31 -17.62 2.90
N PRO A 90 -8.19 -18.30 1.75
CA PRO A 90 -8.26 -19.75 1.75
C PRO A 90 -7.19 -20.28 2.70
N ALA A 91 -7.58 -21.18 3.60
CA ALA A 91 -6.62 -21.95 4.37
C ALA A 91 -5.83 -22.80 3.36
N VAL A 92 -4.57 -22.42 3.14
CA VAL A 92 -3.61 -23.25 2.39
C VAL A 92 -2.75 -23.98 3.41
#